data_AF-A0A554VW60-F1
#
_entry.id   AF-A0A554VW60-F1
#
_cell.length_a   1.000
_cell.length_b   1.000
_cell.length_c   1.000
_cell.angle_alpha   90.00
_cell.angle_beta   90.00
_cell.angle_gamma   90.00
#
_symmetry.space_group_name_H-M   'P 1'
#
loop_
_entity.id
_entity.type
_entity.pdbx_description
1 polymer ?
#
loop_
_entity_poly.entity_id
_entity_poly.type
_entity_poly.pdbx_seq_one_letter_code
_entity_poly.pdbx_strand_id
1 'polypeptide(L)'
;MASISGRAPDSPAHLLDLYAPGPLFSWPELQSMAADGVLAQLYQHGYTVPGMAASPQLRARAAAFAVPPAIRQRVVAGRMTAAWIYGCAREPDRLALLVDTKRRISSLRSTRGCTLHEVRLGPFDVVSLGGLMVSSPLRTALDIALHVEAERAVPALRQLLDRPELDVRLRLLTLAVEATPRLPHKNAALEKLALLAPPAVARGPVDVEHTVDSPDGTEHVAQVLGVAHLEGKL
;
A
#
# COMPACT_ATOMS: atom_id res chain seq x y z
N MET A 1 -22.99 -23.92 25.51
CA MET A 1 -21.75 -24.73 25.47
C MET A 1 -21.16 -24.65 24.07
N ALA A 2 -20.37 -23.61 23.78
CA ALA A 2 -19.75 -23.42 22.47
C ALA A 2 -18.36 -24.08 22.48
N SER A 3 -18.19 -25.10 21.64
CA SER A 3 -16.92 -25.81 21.46
C SER A 3 -15.87 -24.89 20.83
N ILE A 4 -14.80 -24.73 21.57
CA ILE A 4 -13.56 -24.08 21.19
C ILE A 4 -12.85 -25.05 20.23
N SER A 5 -12.81 -24.74 18.94
CA SER A 5 -11.99 -25.51 17.99
C SER A 5 -10.53 -25.11 18.21
N GLY A 6 -9.84 -25.89 19.03
CA GLY A 6 -8.43 -25.75 19.31
C GLY A 6 -7.60 -26.01 18.06
N ARG A 7 -6.83 -25.01 17.63
CA ARG A 7 -5.73 -25.21 16.69
C ARG A 7 -4.68 -26.07 17.40
N ALA A 8 -4.39 -27.24 16.85
CA ALA A 8 -3.29 -28.08 17.32
C ALA A 8 -1.97 -27.28 17.31
N PRO A 9 -1.06 -27.50 18.27
CA PRO A 9 0.27 -26.92 18.19
C PRO A 9 1.00 -27.53 16.99
N ASP A 10 1.27 -26.69 15.99
CA ASP A 10 2.00 -27.04 14.78
C ASP A 10 3.40 -27.58 15.14
N SER A 11 3.82 -28.62 14.43
CA SER A 11 5.01 -29.45 14.69
C SER A 11 6.35 -28.67 14.71
N PRO A 12 7.39 -29.17 15.41
CA PRO A 12 8.63 -28.44 15.72
C PRO A 12 9.65 -28.34 14.57
N ALA A 13 9.20 -28.37 13.31
CA ALA A 13 10.06 -28.21 12.14
C ALA A 13 9.55 -27.04 11.28
N HIS A 14 9.58 -25.82 11.83
CA HIS A 14 9.57 -24.62 10.99
C HIS A 14 10.89 -24.60 10.21
N LEU A 15 10.95 -25.33 9.09
CA LEU A 15 11.88 -25.00 8.03
C LEU A 15 11.76 -23.50 7.80
N LEU A 16 12.90 -22.80 7.81
CA LEU A 16 12.89 -21.37 7.58
C LEU A 16 12.18 -21.11 6.25
N ASP A 17 11.03 -20.41 6.28
CA ASP A 17 10.28 -20.09 5.07
C ASP A 17 11.11 -19.24 4.08
N LEU A 18 12.19 -18.64 4.57
CA LEU A 18 13.15 -17.87 3.77
C LEU A 18 14.59 -18.10 4.27
N TYR A 19 15.45 -18.58 3.38
CA TYR A 19 16.88 -18.75 3.56
C TYR A 19 17.63 -17.56 2.98
N ALA A 20 18.71 -17.16 3.65
CA ALA A 20 19.62 -16.11 3.20
C ALA A 20 21.04 -16.39 3.70
N PRO A 21 22.08 -15.84 3.06
CA PRO A 21 23.46 -16.02 3.48
C PRO A 21 23.64 -15.65 4.95
N GLY A 22 24.24 -16.56 5.71
CA GLY A 22 24.38 -16.41 7.15
C GLY A 22 25.05 -17.62 7.80
N PRO A 23 24.87 -17.79 9.12
CA PRO A 23 25.55 -18.86 9.87
C PRO A 23 25.15 -20.28 9.47
N LEU A 24 23.94 -20.46 8.91
CA LEU A 24 23.43 -21.78 8.51
C LEU A 24 23.97 -22.19 7.14
N PHE A 25 23.95 -21.27 6.18
CA PHE A 25 24.40 -21.50 4.81
C PHE A 25 25.08 -20.25 4.28
N SER A 26 26.24 -20.45 3.66
CA SER A 26 26.95 -19.43 2.89
C SER A 26 26.20 -19.11 1.59
N TRP A 27 26.56 -17.99 0.96
CA TRP A 27 25.95 -17.61 -0.31
C TRP A 27 26.20 -18.64 -1.44
N PRO A 28 27.42 -19.16 -1.63
CA PRO A 28 27.66 -20.20 -2.63
C PRO A 28 26.85 -21.48 -2.38
N GLU A 29 26.70 -21.92 -1.14
CA GLU A 29 25.89 -23.11 -0.81
C GLU A 29 24.42 -22.91 -1.19
N LEU A 30 23.84 -21.74 -0.90
CA LEU A 30 22.47 -21.42 -1.31
C LEU A 30 22.32 -21.37 -2.84
N GLN A 31 23.33 -20.86 -3.56
CA GLN A 31 23.32 -20.87 -5.02
C GLN A 31 23.39 -22.30 -5.57
N SER A 32 24.23 -23.17 -5.00
CA SER A 32 24.29 -24.58 -5.39
C SER A 32 22.96 -25.29 -5.14
N MET A 33 22.37 -25.12 -3.95
CA MET A 33 21.04 -25.67 -3.64
C MET A 33 19.95 -25.16 -4.59
N ALA A 34 20.03 -23.90 -5.02
CA ALA A 34 19.11 -23.36 -6.01
C ALA A 34 19.33 -23.94 -7.42
N ALA A 35 20.59 -24.11 -7.83
CA ALA A 35 20.95 -24.72 -9.11
C ALA A 35 20.49 -26.20 -9.17
N ASP A 36 20.58 -26.91 -8.05
CA ASP A 36 20.10 -28.28 -7.89
C ASP A 36 18.57 -28.38 -7.75
N GLY A 37 17.86 -27.25 -7.74
CA GLY A 37 16.40 -27.19 -7.62
C GLY A 37 15.86 -27.48 -6.21
N VAL A 38 16.73 -27.57 -5.19
CA VAL A 38 16.36 -27.73 -3.78
C VAL A 38 15.74 -26.45 -3.23
N LEU A 39 16.21 -25.29 -3.71
CA LEU A 39 15.70 -23.97 -3.37
C LEU A 39 15.27 -23.21 -4.63
N ALA A 40 14.36 -22.25 -4.46
CA ALA A 40 13.99 -21.29 -5.49
C ALA A 40 14.39 -19.87 -5.02
N GLN A 41 14.99 -19.08 -5.90
CA GLN A 41 15.33 -17.70 -5.59
C GLN A 41 14.05 -16.84 -5.56
N LEU A 42 13.81 -16.15 -4.45
CA LEU A 42 12.67 -15.22 -4.30
C LEU A 42 13.05 -13.78 -4.65
N TYR A 43 14.21 -13.33 -4.18
CA TYR A 43 14.74 -11.99 -4.47
C TYR A 43 16.20 -11.91 -4.04
N GLN A 44 17.11 -11.65 -4.98
CA GLN A 44 18.54 -11.46 -4.70
C GLN A 44 19.10 -12.61 -3.82
N HIS A 45 19.41 -12.33 -2.55
CA HIS A 45 19.98 -13.31 -1.62
C HIS A 45 18.92 -14.09 -0.82
N GLY A 46 17.63 -13.90 -1.08
CA GLY A 46 16.54 -14.61 -0.42
C GLY A 46 16.07 -15.81 -1.25
N TYR A 47 16.02 -16.98 -0.61
CA TYR A 47 15.63 -18.25 -1.22
C TYR A 47 14.51 -18.93 -0.43
N THR A 48 13.59 -19.59 -1.09
CA THR A 48 12.49 -20.34 -0.48
C THR A 48 12.50 -21.78 -0.95
N VAL A 49 11.67 -22.62 -0.32
CA VAL A 49 11.37 -23.94 -0.86
C VAL A 49 10.59 -23.77 -2.19
N PRO A 50 10.89 -24.56 -3.23
CA PRO A 50 10.13 -24.53 -4.49
C PRO A 50 8.64 -24.76 -4.26
N GLY A 51 7.79 -24.06 -5.02
CA GLY A 51 6.32 -24.16 -4.92
C GLY A 51 5.70 -23.41 -3.74
N MET A 52 6.51 -22.84 -2.83
CA MET A 52 6.00 -21.99 -1.76
C MET A 52 5.45 -20.68 -2.32
N ALA A 53 4.21 -20.34 -1.95
CA ALA A 53 3.61 -19.07 -2.33
C ALA A 53 4.32 -17.91 -1.63
N ALA A 54 4.85 -16.96 -2.42
CA ALA A 54 5.49 -15.77 -1.89
C ALA A 54 4.46 -14.83 -1.24
N SER A 55 4.32 -14.92 0.09
CA SER A 55 3.47 -14.01 0.87
C SER A 55 4.07 -12.59 0.93
N PRO A 56 3.26 -11.56 1.26
CA PRO A 56 3.80 -10.24 1.53
C PRO A 56 4.85 -10.22 2.64
N GLN A 57 4.70 -11.05 3.67
CA GLN A 57 5.67 -11.18 4.75
C GLN A 57 7.01 -11.73 4.23
N LEU A 58 7.00 -12.72 3.34
CA LEU A 58 8.21 -13.28 2.76
C LEU A 58 8.90 -12.29 1.81
N ARG A 59 8.15 -11.63 0.92
CA ARG A 59 8.71 -10.59 0.04
C ARG A 59 9.30 -9.43 0.82
N ALA A 60 8.62 -8.96 1.87
CA ALA A 60 9.14 -7.90 2.73
C ALA A 60 10.42 -8.33 3.46
N ARG A 61 10.49 -9.57 3.93
CA ARG A 61 11.70 -10.13 4.56
C ARG A 61 12.85 -10.27 3.58
N ALA A 62 12.58 -10.73 2.34
CA ALA A 62 13.59 -10.81 1.29
C ALA A 62 14.10 -9.42 0.89
N ALA A 63 13.21 -8.42 0.76
CA ALA A 63 13.58 -7.04 0.57
C ALA A 63 14.46 -6.52 1.73
N ALA A 64 14.13 -6.87 2.97
CA ALA A 64 14.88 -6.44 4.16
C ALA A 64 16.36 -6.89 4.11
N PHE A 65 16.65 -8.06 3.57
CA PHE A 65 18.02 -8.57 3.39
C PHE A 65 18.83 -7.77 2.37
N ALA A 66 18.18 -7.22 1.35
CA ALA A 66 18.82 -6.34 0.38
C ALA A 66 18.98 -4.89 0.88
N VAL A 67 18.27 -4.49 1.95
CA VAL A 67 18.45 -3.18 2.59
C VAL A 67 19.60 -3.23 3.60
N PRO A 68 20.58 -2.31 3.53
CA PRO A 68 21.68 -2.26 4.49
C PRO A 68 21.20 -2.17 5.94
N PRO A 69 21.78 -2.95 6.87
CA PRO A 69 21.36 -2.95 8.27
C PRO A 69 21.36 -1.56 8.92
N ALA A 70 22.33 -0.71 8.57
CA ALA A 70 22.49 0.64 9.13
C ALA A 70 21.30 1.58 8.86
N ILE A 71 20.50 1.30 7.83
CA ILE A 71 19.42 2.18 7.37
C ILE A 71 18.05 1.52 7.47
N ARG A 72 18.00 0.19 7.64
CA ARG A 72 16.77 -0.63 7.56
C ARG A 72 15.66 -0.15 8.48
N GLN A 73 15.99 0.29 9.68
CA GLN A 73 15.00 0.79 10.66
C GLN A 73 14.52 2.22 10.39
N ARG A 74 15.08 2.90 9.40
CA ARG A 74 14.86 4.33 9.12
C ARG A 74 14.28 4.60 7.73
N VAL A 75 14.02 3.53 6.98
CA VAL A 75 13.47 3.57 5.63
C VAL A 75 12.18 2.76 5.57
N VAL A 76 11.32 3.13 4.63
CA VAL A 76 10.06 2.43 4.36
C VAL A 76 10.08 1.96 2.90
N ALA A 77 9.86 0.69 2.63
CA ALA A 77 9.65 0.22 1.27
C ALA A 77 8.38 0.87 0.70
N GLY A 78 8.50 1.52 -0.46
CA GLY A 78 7.40 2.28 -1.06
C GLY A 78 7.25 2.05 -2.55
N ARG A 79 6.25 2.71 -3.15
CA ARG A 79 5.98 2.67 -4.60
C ARG A 79 5.97 1.24 -5.15
N MET A 80 6.70 0.98 -6.24
CA MET A 80 6.75 -0.31 -6.91
C MET A 80 7.34 -1.42 -6.03
N THR A 81 8.22 -1.09 -5.07
CA THR A 81 8.72 -2.09 -4.12
C THR A 81 7.64 -2.53 -3.14
N ALA A 82 6.86 -1.59 -2.60
CA ALA A 82 5.72 -1.94 -1.76
C ALA A 82 4.65 -2.70 -2.57
N ALA A 83 4.35 -2.28 -3.80
CA ALA A 83 3.42 -3.04 -4.65
C ALA A 83 3.91 -4.45 -4.94
N TRP A 84 5.20 -4.66 -5.21
CA TRP A 84 5.76 -6.01 -5.35
C TRP A 84 5.61 -6.81 -4.05
N ILE A 85 5.92 -6.21 -2.88
CA ILE A 85 5.69 -6.84 -1.57
C ILE A 85 4.22 -7.27 -1.42
N TYR A 86 3.25 -6.43 -1.78
CA TYR A 86 1.83 -6.79 -1.78
C TYR A 86 1.42 -7.78 -2.90
N GLY A 87 2.34 -8.17 -3.78
CA GLY A 87 2.07 -9.09 -4.89
C GLY A 87 1.33 -8.45 -6.06
N CYS A 88 1.37 -7.13 -6.14
CA CYS A 88 0.67 -6.31 -7.13
C CYS A 88 1.58 -5.79 -8.24
N ALA A 89 2.88 -6.06 -8.17
CA ALA A 89 3.84 -5.67 -9.19
C ALA A 89 4.92 -6.74 -9.37
N ARG A 90 5.61 -6.66 -10.51
CA ARG A 90 6.82 -7.44 -10.76
C ARG A 90 7.94 -7.08 -9.78
N GLU A 91 8.88 -8.00 -9.63
CA GLU A 91 10.12 -7.76 -8.89
C GLU A 91 10.84 -6.50 -9.39
N PRO A 92 11.26 -5.59 -8.49
CA PRO A 92 11.95 -4.36 -8.88
C PRO A 92 13.47 -4.57 -9.01
N ASP A 93 14.09 -3.97 -10.04
CA ASP A 93 15.55 -3.99 -10.19
C ASP A 93 16.29 -3.26 -9.05
N ARG A 94 15.64 -2.24 -8.49
CA ARG A 94 16.12 -1.46 -7.35
C ARG A 94 14.98 -1.22 -6.37
N LEU A 95 15.28 -1.37 -5.08
CA LEU A 95 14.29 -1.12 -4.03
C LEU A 95 14.03 0.40 -3.90
N ALA A 96 12.80 0.81 -4.15
CA ALA A 96 12.33 2.15 -3.86
C ALA A 96 12.03 2.28 -2.36
N LEU A 97 12.84 3.08 -1.69
CA LEU A 97 12.79 3.34 -0.26
C LEU A 97 12.39 4.78 0.00
N LEU A 98 11.45 4.97 0.91
CA LEU A 98 10.96 6.25 1.38
C LEU A 98 11.68 6.63 2.67
N VAL A 99 12.05 7.90 2.79
CA VAL A 99 12.63 8.48 3.99
C VAL A 99 11.70 9.59 4.45
N ASP A 100 11.27 9.54 5.72
CA ASP A 100 10.48 10.61 6.29
C ASP A 100 11.33 11.89 6.37
N THR A 101 10.86 12.97 5.76
CA THR A 101 11.44 14.32 5.86
C THR A 101 11.73 14.76 7.30
N LYS A 102 10.95 14.31 8.29
CA LYS A 102 11.19 14.62 9.72
C LYS A 102 12.40 13.88 10.31
N ARG A 103 12.82 12.78 9.71
CA ARG A 103 13.90 11.90 10.18
C ARG A 103 15.06 11.88 9.19
N ARG A 104 15.25 12.98 8.44
CA ARG A 104 16.24 13.08 7.37
C ARG A 104 17.64 12.67 7.85
N ILE A 105 18.30 11.84 7.06
CA ILE A 105 19.63 11.31 7.37
C ILE A 105 20.59 11.72 6.26
N SER A 106 21.56 12.57 6.58
CA SER A 106 22.54 13.10 5.62
C SER A 106 23.40 12.01 4.95
N SER A 107 23.60 10.86 5.62
CA SER A 107 24.51 9.80 5.19
C SER A 107 23.92 8.76 4.22
N LEU A 108 22.66 8.88 3.80
CA LEU A 108 21.99 7.83 3.01
C LEU A 108 22.27 7.86 1.50
N ARG A 109 23.02 8.84 1.00
CA ARG A 109 22.99 9.28 -0.41
C ARG A 109 23.42 8.26 -1.48
N SER A 110 23.89 7.07 -1.11
CA SER A 110 24.13 6.01 -2.09
C SER A 110 24.10 4.62 -1.44
N THR A 111 22.91 4.06 -1.30
CA THR A 111 22.76 2.62 -1.04
C THR A 111 22.67 1.88 -2.37
N ARG A 112 23.66 1.03 -2.68
CA ARG A 112 23.63 0.20 -3.89
C ARG A 112 22.36 -0.67 -3.90
N GLY A 113 21.73 -0.78 -5.08
CA GLY A 113 20.49 -1.54 -5.25
C GLY A 113 19.23 -0.87 -4.67
N CYS A 114 19.30 0.35 -4.13
CA CYS A 114 18.15 1.08 -3.62
C CYS A 114 18.06 2.49 -4.25
N THR A 115 16.84 3.02 -4.39
CA THR A 115 16.57 4.42 -4.66
C THR A 115 15.87 5.03 -3.47
N LEU A 116 16.30 6.22 -3.05
CA LEU A 116 15.78 6.89 -1.85
C LEU A 116 14.95 8.10 -2.23
N HIS A 117 13.82 8.26 -1.58
CA HIS A 117 12.87 9.33 -1.85
C HIS A 117 12.40 9.96 -0.54
N GLU A 118 12.66 11.25 -0.39
CA GLU A 118 12.18 12.01 0.77
C GLU A 118 10.68 12.30 0.61
N VAL A 119 9.88 11.91 1.59
CA VAL A 119 8.43 12.11 1.61
C VAL A 119 7.95 12.47 3.02
N ARG A 120 6.74 13.02 3.14
CA ARG A 120 6.06 13.13 4.44
C ARG A 120 5.22 11.87 4.66
N LEU A 121 5.48 11.18 5.77
CA LEU A 121 4.72 10.01 6.19
C LEU A 121 3.84 10.35 7.40
N GLY A 122 2.56 10.05 7.28
CA GLY A 122 1.60 10.08 8.38
C GLY A 122 1.66 8.81 9.25
N PRO A 123 0.97 8.80 10.40
CA PRO A 123 0.96 7.66 11.32
C PRO A 123 0.35 6.39 10.70
N PHE A 124 -0.53 6.52 9.70
CA PHE A 124 -1.18 5.40 9.01
C PHE A 124 -0.56 5.08 7.64
N ASP A 125 0.52 5.75 7.27
CA ASP A 125 1.18 5.56 5.98
C ASP A 125 2.11 4.34 5.98
N VAL A 126 2.36 3.71 7.13
CA VAL A 126 3.41 2.69 7.31
C VAL A 126 2.86 1.49 8.08
N VAL A 127 3.23 0.29 7.62
CA VAL A 127 2.96 -0.99 8.29
C VAL A 127 4.27 -1.77 8.44
N SER A 128 4.33 -2.68 9.43
CA SER A 128 5.47 -3.58 9.62
C SER A 128 5.19 -4.93 8.98
N LEU A 129 6.05 -5.36 8.05
CA LEU A 129 5.95 -6.67 7.38
C LEU A 129 7.33 -7.29 7.28
N GLY A 130 7.48 -8.56 7.69
CA GLY A 130 8.72 -9.32 7.47
C GLY A 130 10.00 -8.67 8.01
N GLY A 131 9.91 -7.81 9.04
CA GLY A 131 11.07 -7.08 9.59
C GLY A 131 11.48 -5.82 8.80
N LEU A 132 10.65 -5.37 7.86
CA LEU A 132 10.79 -4.12 7.11
C LEU A 132 9.55 -3.24 7.30
N MET A 133 9.76 -1.93 7.35
CA MET A 133 8.64 -0.98 7.25
C MET A 133 8.22 -0.87 5.78
N VAL A 134 6.92 -0.95 5.51
CA VAL A 134 6.35 -0.88 4.15
C VAL A 134 5.25 0.17 4.14
N SER A 135 5.11 0.94 3.07
CA SER A 135 3.99 1.89 2.96
C SER A 135 2.67 1.13 2.99
N SER A 136 1.67 1.65 3.69
CA SER A 136 0.33 1.04 3.73
C SER A 136 -0.24 0.89 2.31
N PRO A 137 -1.20 -0.03 2.06
CA PRO A 137 -1.70 -0.24 0.71
C PRO A 137 -2.25 1.03 0.03
N LEU A 138 -3.05 1.83 0.76
CA LEU A 138 -3.55 3.11 0.25
C LEU A 138 -2.43 4.10 -0.04
N ARG A 139 -1.44 4.21 0.86
CA ARG A 139 -0.28 5.08 0.66
C ARG A 139 0.55 4.65 -0.56
N THR A 140 0.73 3.34 -0.73
CA THR A 140 1.43 2.74 -1.87
C THR A 140 0.72 3.09 -3.18
N ALA A 141 -0.60 2.94 -3.22
CA ALA A 141 -1.39 3.30 -4.39
C ALA A 141 -1.28 4.80 -4.72
N LEU A 142 -1.34 5.66 -3.70
CA LEU A 142 -1.16 7.10 -3.86
C LEU A 142 0.22 7.44 -4.46
N ASP A 143 1.30 6.91 -3.87
CA ASP A 143 2.65 7.19 -4.35
C ASP A 143 2.89 6.64 -5.77
N ILE A 144 2.27 5.51 -6.14
CA ILE A 144 2.33 4.96 -7.51
C ILE A 144 1.60 5.87 -8.50
N ALA A 145 0.38 6.30 -8.18
CA ALA A 145 -0.39 7.18 -9.05
C ALA A 145 0.38 8.48 -9.37
N LEU A 146 1.08 9.04 -8.37
CA LEU A 146 1.79 10.31 -8.47
C LEU A 146 3.16 10.22 -9.12
N HIS A 147 3.92 9.16 -8.83
CA HIS A 147 5.37 9.17 -9.08
C HIS A 147 5.86 8.02 -9.96
N VAL A 148 4.95 7.19 -10.48
CA VAL A 148 5.31 6.09 -11.39
C VAL A 148 4.65 6.30 -12.75
N GLU A 149 5.40 6.07 -13.81
CA GLU A 149 4.91 6.16 -15.19
C GLU A 149 3.72 5.24 -15.46
N ALA A 150 2.78 5.70 -16.29
CA ALA A 150 1.48 5.07 -16.50
C ALA A 150 1.57 3.57 -16.87
N GLU A 151 2.54 3.20 -17.72
CA GLU A 151 2.77 1.82 -18.17
C GLU A 151 2.98 0.84 -17.00
N ARG A 152 3.67 1.29 -15.93
CA ARG A 152 3.89 0.48 -14.73
C ARG A 152 2.85 0.74 -13.65
N ALA A 153 2.36 1.97 -13.55
CA ALA A 153 1.42 2.39 -12.53
C ALA A 153 0.05 1.74 -12.71
N VAL A 154 -0.53 1.80 -13.91
CA VAL A 154 -1.91 1.34 -14.16
C VAL A 154 -2.09 -0.16 -13.86
N PRO A 155 -1.21 -1.07 -14.32
CA PRO A 155 -1.33 -2.48 -13.97
C PRO A 155 -1.20 -2.74 -12.46
N ALA A 156 -0.26 -2.05 -11.79
CA ALA A 156 -0.04 -2.24 -10.36
C ALA A 156 -1.21 -1.70 -9.51
N LEU A 157 -1.75 -0.55 -9.89
CA LEU A 157 -2.94 0.03 -9.25
C LEU A 157 -4.16 -0.86 -9.45
N ARG A 158 -4.36 -1.43 -10.65
CA ARG A 158 -5.43 -2.41 -10.88
C ARG A 158 -5.32 -3.59 -9.92
N GLN A 159 -4.12 -4.19 -9.83
CA GLN A 159 -3.87 -5.31 -8.91
C GLN A 159 -4.07 -4.95 -7.43
N LEU A 160 -3.74 -3.72 -7.03
CA LEU A 160 -4.00 -3.23 -5.67
C LEU A 160 -5.51 -3.11 -5.39
N LEU A 161 -6.29 -2.66 -6.36
CA LEU A 161 -7.75 -2.49 -6.26
C LEU A 161 -8.50 -3.83 -6.31
N ASP A 162 -7.99 -4.80 -7.08
CA ASP A 162 -8.61 -6.12 -7.27
C ASP A 162 -8.42 -7.07 -6.07
N ARG A 163 -7.63 -6.68 -5.07
CA ARG A 163 -7.34 -7.47 -3.86
C ARG A 163 -8.10 -6.92 -2.65
N PRO A 164 -9.21 -7.55 -2.24
CA PRO A 164 -10.02 -7.09 -1.10
C PRO A 164 -9.24 -6.96 0.21
N GLU A 165 -8.25 -7.83 0.43
CA GLU A 165 -7.44 -7.85 1.66
C GLU A 165 -6.60 -6.58 1.84
N LEU A 166 -6.39 -5.80 0.77
CA LEU A 166 -5.63 -4.55 0.80
C LEU A 166 -6.51 -3.33 1.09
N ASP A 167 -7.83 -3.48 1.05
CA ASP A 167 -8.86 -2.45 1.30
C ASP A 167 -8.60 -1.11 0.59
N VAL A 168 -8.04 -1.16 -0.64
CA VAL A 168 -7.85 0.02 -1.49
C VAL A 168 -9.05 0.15 -2.41
N ARG A 169 -9.83 1.23 -2.25
CA ARG A 169 -10.96 1.54 -3.14
C ARG A 169 -10.62 2.68 -4.08
N LEU A 170 -10.99 2.56 -5.36
CA LEU A 170 -10.71 3.60 -6.37
C LEU A 170 -11.26 4.96 -5.95
N ARG A 171 -12.45 5.00 -5.33
CA ARG A 171 -13.05 6.24 -4.83
C ARG A 171 -12.20 6.88 -3.73
N LEU A 172 -11.72 6.10 -2.76
CA LEU A 172 -10.87 6.60 -1.67
C LEU A 172 -9.54 7.11 -2.20
N LEU A 173 -8.93 6.38 -3.14
CA LEU A 173 -7.68 6.80 -3.78
C LEU A 173 -7.84 8.10 -4.58
N THR A 174 -8.94 8.24 -5.33
CA THR A 174 -9.26 9.46 -6.08
C THR A 174 -9.43 10.65 -5.14
N LEU A 175 -10.21 10.49 -4.07
CA LEU A 175 -10.39 11.53 -3.06
C LEU A 175 -9.08 11.93 -2.39
N ALA A 176 -8.18 10.97 -2.11
CA ALA A 176 -6.87 11.27 -1.52
C ALA A 176 -6.00 12.13 -2.46
N VAL A 177 -6.01 11.86 -3.77
CA VAL A 177 -5.31 12.68 -4.78
C VAL A 177 -5.95 14.07 -4.88
N GLU A 178 -7.28 14.15 -4.89
CA GLU A 178 -8.03 15.40 -4.99
C GLU A 178 -7.83 16.33 -3.78
N ALA A 179 -7.86 15.76 -2.57
CA ALA A 179 -7.77 16.48 -1.31
C ALA A 179 -6.38 17.07 -1.05
N THR A 180 -5.34 16.58 -1.73
CA THR A 180 -3.97 17.05 -1.51
C THR A 180 -3.71 18.34 -2.30
N PRO A 181 -3.51 19.50 -1.62
CA PRO A 181 -3.33 20.78 -2.31
C PRO A 181 -1.95 20.86 -2.98
N ARG A 182 -1.89 21.49 -4.16
CA ARG A 182 -0.62 21.81 -4.87
C ARG A 182 0.31 20.60 -5.08
N LEU A 183 -0.28 19.42 -5.28
CA LEU A 183 0.46 18.19 -5.50
C LEU A 183 1.04 18.16 -6.93
N PRO A 184 2.37 18.05 -7.11
CA PRO A 184 2.93 17.84 -8.44
C PRO A 184 2.35 16.56 -9.07
N HIS A 185 2.19 16.57 -10.39
CA HIS A 185 1.67 15.44 -11.18
C HIS A 185 0.23 15.01 -10.84
N LYS A 186 -0.55 15.85 -10.15
CA LYS A 186 -1.96 15.56 -9.80
C LYS A 186 -2.80 15.19 -11.01
N ASN A 187 -2.75 15.97 -12.09
CA ASN A 187 -3.54 15.70 -13.29
C ASN A 187 -3.18 14.36 -13.92
N ALA A 188 -1.88 14.08 -14.09
CA ALA A 188 -1.40 12.80 -14.59
C ALA A 188 -1.79 11.62 -13.68
N ALA A 189 -1.87 11.83 -12.36
CA ALA A 189 -2.37 10.80 -11.44
C ALA A 189 -3.87 10.55 -11.65
N LEU A 190 -4.68 11.60 -11.76
CA LEU A 190 -6.12 11.48 -12.02
C LEU A 190 -6.41 10.82 -13.37
N GLU A 191 -5.63 11.13 -14.41
CA GLU A 191 -5.70 10.46 -15.72
C GLU A 191 -5.46 8.95 -15.59
N LYS A 192 -4.42 8.53 -14.84
CA LYS A 192 -4.17 7.09 -14.57
C LYS A 192 -5.34 6.44 -13.82
N LEU A 193 -5.93 7.13 -12.85
CA LEU A 193 -7.08 6.61 -12.10
C LEU A 193 -8.34 6.51 -12.96
N ALA A 194 -8.55 7.44 -13.90
CA ALA A 194 -9.66 7.39 -14.84
C ALA A 194 -9.60 6.13 -15.73
N LEU A 195 -8.39 5.67 -16.10
CA LEU A 195 -8.19 4.40 -16.84
C LEU A 195 -8.55 3.14 -16.03
N LEU A 196 -8.74 3.26 -14.72
CA LEU A 196 -9.12 2.18 -13.81
C LEU A 196 -10.60 2.19 -13.46
N ALA A 197 -11.32 3.28 -13.79
CA ALA A 197 -12.75 3.30 -13.66
C ALA A 197 -13.34 2.22 -14.57
N PRO A 198 -14.34 1.44 -14.10
CA PRO A 198 -15.08 0.60 -15.01
C PRO A 198 -15.59 1.48 -16.16
N PRO A 199 -15.60 0.98 -17.41
CA PRO A 199 -16.26 1.71 -18.49
C PRO A 199 -17.64 2.07 -17.97
N ALA A 200 -18.00 3.35 -18.07
CA ALA A 200 -19.34 3.76 -17.70
C ALA A 200 -20.28 2.87 -18.51
N VAL A 201 -20.85 1.85 -17.86
CA VAL A 201 -22.08 1.24 -18.34
C VAL A 201 -22.96 2.45 -18.53
N ALA A 202 -23.34 2.75 -19.77
CA ALA A 202 -24.33 3.77 -20.04
C ALA A 202 -25.48 3.44 -19.10
N ARG A 203 -25.58 4.18 -17.99
CA ARG A 203 -26.76 4.13 -17.16
C ARG A 203 -27.80 4.70 -18.10
N GLY A 204 -28.53 3.81 -18.76
CA GLY A 204 -29.81 4.16 -19.35
C GLY A 204 -30.63 4.90 -18.30
N PRO A 205 -31.59 5.73 -18.72
CA PRO A 205 -32.41 6.49 -17.78
C PRO A 205 -32.87 5.53 -16.68
N VAL A 206 -32.46 5.84 -15.46
CA VAL A 206 -33.03 5.19 -14.28
C VAL A 206 -34.47 5.67 -14.24
N ASP A 207 -35.39 4.85 -14.73
CA ASP A 207 -36.81 5.07 -14.56
C ASP A 207 -37.07 5.09 -13.06
N VAL A 208 -37.29 6.30 -12.53
CA VAL A 208 -37.77 6.52 -11.17
C VAL A 208 -39.25 6.14 -11.18
N GLU A 209 -39.52 4.84 -11.09
CA GLU A 209 -40.88 4.34 -10.87
C GLU A 209 -41.22 4.63 -9.39
N HIS A 210 -42.07 5.65 -9.19
CA HIS A 210 -42.47 6.28 -7.92
C HIS A 210 -41.68 7.53 -7.51
N THR A 211 -41.98 8.64 -8.20
CA THR A 211 -41.98 9.96 -7.58
C THR A 211 -42.96 9.96 -6.39
N VAL A 212 -42.42 10.09 -5.17
CA VAL A 212 -43.22 10.41 -3.99
C VAL A 212 -43.70 11.84 -4.14
N ASP A 213 -45.00 12.00 -4.40
CA ASP A 213 -45.66 13.29 -4.48
C ASP A 213 -45.68 13.92 -3.09
N SER A 214 -45.09 15.10 -2.95
CA SER A 214 -45.14 15.87 -1.71
C SER A 214 -46.35 16.79 -1.81
N PRO A 215 -47.38 16.66 -0.95
CA PRO A 215 -48.52 17.55 -1.04
C PRO A 215 -48.10 18.97 -0.66
N ASP A 216 -48.32 19.86 -1.62
CA ASP A 216 -48.30 21.31 -1.46
C ASP A 216 -49.32 21.75 -0.40
N GLY A 217 -48.95 22.77 0.35
CA GLY A 217 -49.69 23.24 1.52
C GLY A 217 -48.97 24.40 2.18
N THR A 218 -48.69 25.44 1.39
CA THR A 218 -48.18 26.72 1.89
C THR A 218 -49.33 27.46 2.57
N GLU A 219 -49.38 27.48 3.91
CA GLU A 219 -50.16 28.48 4.65
C GLU A 219 -49.36 29.12 5.79
N HIS A 220 -49.53 30.44 5.85
CA HIS A 220 -48.93 31.42 6.75
C HIS A 220 -49.02 31.05 8.24
N VAL A 221 -47.93 31.31 8.99
CA VAL A 221 -48.04 31.67 10.41
C VAL A 221 -47.17 32.89 10.70
N ALA A 222 -47.84 33.91 11.25
CA ALA A 222 -47.33 35.20 11.61
C ALA A 222 -46.39 35.19 12.84
N GLN A 223 -45.58 36.24 12.90
CA GLN A 223 -44.80 36.75 14.03
C GLN A 223 -45.45 36.60 15.42
N VAL A 224 -44.61 36.45 16.45
CA VAL A 224 -44.31 37.44 17.53
C VAL A 224 -43.82 36.70 18.79
N LEU A 225 -42.93 37.38 19.55
CA LEU A 225 -42.29 37.06 20.84
C LEU A 225 -40.92 36.36 20.67
N GLY A 226 -39.75 37.00 20.70
CA GLY A 226 -39.35 38.21 21.41
C GLY A 226 -38.66 37.84 22.73
N VAL A 227 -37.34 37.56 22.71
CA VAL A 227 -36.46 37.68 23.90
C VAL A 227 -35.04 38.05 23.47
N ALA A 228 -34.45 38.94 24.25
CA ALA A 228 -33.37 39.84 23.92
C ALA A 228 -31.96 39.23 23.84
N HIS A 229 -31.17 39.88 22.97
CA HIS A 229 -29.72 39.83 22.90
C HIS A 229 -29.14 40.60 24.10
N LEU A 230 -28.26 39.98 24.88
CA LEU A 230 -27.35 40.69 25.79
C LEU A 230 -25.97 40.70 25.14
N GLU A 231 -25.58 41.86 24.62
CA GLU A 231 -24.18 42.25 24.50
C GLU A 231 -23.79 43.06 25.75
N GLY A 232 -22.55 42.87 26.23
CA GLY A 232 -21.98 43.72 27.27
C GLY A 232 -20.58 43.25 27.67
N LYS A 233 -19.56 43.86 27.04
CA LYS A 233 -18.16 43.84 27.49
C LYS A 233 -18.02 44.53 28.85
N LEU A 234 -17.18 43.95 29.71
CA LEU A 234 -16.04 44.61 30.38
C LEU A 234 -15.09 43.53 30.91
#